data_AF-A0A9P3CQU1-F1
#
_entry.id   AF-A0A9P3CQU1-F1
#
_cell.length_a   1.000
_cell.length_b   1.000
_cell.length_c   1.000
_cell.angle_alpha   90.00
_cell.angle_beta   90.00
_cell.angle_gamma   90.00
#
_symmetry.space_group_name_H-M   'P 1'
#
loop_
_entity.id
_entity.type
_entity.pdbx_description
1 polymer ?
#
loop_
_entity_poly.entity_id
_entity_poly.type
_entity_poly.pdbx_seq_one_letter_code
_entity_poly.pdbx_strand_id
1 'polypeptide(L)'
;MADQYEFERSVSVKPVDGKPNHFTSVYRPWSWPLVKRAAGSVPMTEGTAAAYKTVPSGFELHCAQVQFLKAGKNEALRYKVVELMTTSNFASRNVFVTQDSDSDYKCVLLLSFQKRPLTSRGWPSQYEYTRPPSQEAIDLAGRLIEDHSPDLKMLPLGVPEGTPNPPFICQRLHTTQESDPNLRTYRTQYRITSPISSPSGQILAIMFLSDVFILDVPLIVHSVPFGPPMLGDETMTPTPSRVRSFASLTHTVRFARLEGFDVHQGVLCEMQLRWTKGRRALDTMYMRDCKGELIATVDQEAYFVFKTEKEFEKDAKAFKSLSVEQIAEARRSRL
;
A
#
# COMPACT_ATOMS: atom_id res chain seq x y z
N MET A 1 -5.00 -18.93 -21.51
CA MET A 1 -4.05 -17.80 -21.62
C MET A 1 -4.49 -16.54 -20.86
N ALA A 2 -5.60 -16.53 -20.10
CA ALA A 2 -6.15 -15.33 -19.45
C ALA A 2 -5.72 -15.10 -17.97
N ASP A 3 -4.90 -15.98 -17.39
CA ASP A 3 -4.58 -15.96 -15.95
C ASP A 3 -3.15 -15.48 -15.61
N GLN A 4 -2.42 -14.89 -16.55
CA GLN A 4 -1.01 -14.56 -16.32
C GLN A 4 -0.75 -13.24 -15.57
N TYR A 5 -1.66 -12.26 -15.64
CA TYR A 5 -1.45 -10.89 -15.11
C TYR A 5 -2.39 -10.56 -13.94
N GLU A 6 -2.38 -11.38 -12.88
CA GLU A 6 -3.31 -11.24 -11.76
C GLU A 6 -3.27 -9.85 -11.10
N PHE A 7 -2.08 -9.28 -10.88
CA PHE A 7 -1.94 -7.91 -10.35
C PHE A 7 -2.67 -6.88 -11.21
N GLU A 8 -2.30 -6.76 -12.49
CA GLU A 8 -2.86 -5.75 -13.40
C GLU A 8 -4.37 -5.94 -13.59
N ARG A 9 -4.85 -7.19 -13.55
CA ARG A 9 -6.29 -7.49 -13.51
C ARG A 9 -6.94 -6.94 -12.24
N SER A 10 -6.34 -7.17 -11.06
CA SER A 10 -6.90 -6.75 -9.77
C SER A 10 -7.12 -5.25 -9.63
N VAL A 11 -6.36 -4.43 -10.40
CA VAL A 11 -6.48 -2.96 -10.43
C VAL A 11 -6.97 -2.43 -11.78
N SER A 12 -7.58 -3.30 -12.58
CA SER A 12 -8.08 -2.93 -13.90
C SER A 12 -9.41 -2.19 -13.81
N VAL A 13 -9.53 -1.16 -14.65
CA VAL A 13 -10.76 -0.37 -14.81
C VAL A 13 -11.22 -0.43 -16.27
N LYS A 14 -12.54 -0.39 -16.46
CA LYS A 14 -13.18 -0.33 -17.77
C LYS A 14 -13.91 1.00 -17.97
N PRO A 15 -13.99 1.52 -19.21
CA PRO A 15 -14.77 2.72 -19.49
C PRO A 15 -16.25 2.49 -19.19
N VAL A 16 -16.95 3.57 -18.84
CA VAL A 16 -18.41 3.59 -18.71
C VAL A 16 -19.01 4.05 -20.03
N ASP A 17 -19.89 3.23 -20.61
CA ASP A 17 -20.50 3.51 -21.91
C ASP A 17 -21.18 4.88 -21.94
N GLY A 18 -20.93 5.64 -23.00
CA GLY A 18 -21.50 6.97 -23.20
C GLY A 18 -20.96 8.06 -22.26
N LYS A 19 -20.00 7.77 -21.37
CA LYS A 19 -19.41 8.73 -20.44
C LYS A 19 -17.88 8.84 -20.64
N PRO A 20 -17.39 9.79 -21.45
CA PRO A 20 -15.96 10.04 -21.63
C PRO A 20 -15.27 10.27 -20.29
N ASN A 21 -14.04 9.74 -20.14
CA ASN A 21 -13.22 9.86 -18.94
C ASN A 21 -13.88 9.34 -17.64
N HIS A 22 -14.93 8.51 -17.75
CA HIS A 22 -15.51 7.78 -16.63
C HIS A 22 -15.14 6.31 -16.74
N PHE A 23 -14.69 5.75 -15.64
CA PHE A 23 -14.30 4.35 -15.53
C PHE A 23 -14.92 3.71 -14.29
N THR A 24 -14.95 2.39 -14.27
CA THR A 24 -15.39 1.60 -13.11
C THR A 24 -14.50 0.38 -12.93
N SER A 25 -14.36 -0.06 -11.68
CA SER A 25 -13.63 -1.28 -11.34
C SER A 25 -14.16 -2.45 -12.16
N VAL A 26 -13.25 -3.27 -12.69
CA VAL A 26 -13.64 -4.52 -13.36
C VAL A 26 -13.95 -5.59 -12.32
N TYR A 27 -13.20 -5.62 -11.22
CA TYR A 27 -13.31 -6.60 -10.15
C TYR A 27 -13.73 -5.94 -8.85
N ARG A 28 -14.15 -6.76 -7.88
CA ARG A 28 -14.39 -6.29 -6.52
C ARG A 28 -13.06 -5.82 -5.92
N PRO A 29 -13.02 -4.63 -5.29
CA PRO A 29 -11.80 -4.15 -4.64
C PRO A 29 -11.29 -5.13 -3.61
N TRP A 30 -9.97 -5.33 -3.60
CA TRP A 30 -9.30 -6.09 -2.55
C TRP A 30 -9.44 -5.37 -1.19
N SER A 31 -9.53 -6.16 -0.13
CA SER A 31 -9.63 -5.68 1.25
C SER A 31 -8.76 -6.51 2.16
N TRP A 32 -8.26 -5.89 3.22
CA TRP A 32 -7.60 -6.61 4.31
C TRP A 32 -8.53 -7.66 4.91
N PRO A 33 -7.99 -8.80 5.35
CA PRO A 33 -8.82 -9.80 6.03
C PRO A 33 -9.53 -9.19 7.24
N LEU A 34 -10.76 -9.63 7.52
CA LEU A 34 -11.66 -9.10 8.56
C LEU A 34 -12.12 -7.64 8.34
N VAL A 35 -11.63 -6.94 7.33
CA VAL A 35 -12.03 -5.56 7.01
C VAL A 35 -13.03 -5.58 5.85
N LYS A 36 -14.26 -5.11 6.11
CA LYS A 36 -15.33 -5.00 5.09
C LYS A 36 -15.23 -3.73 4.25
N ARG A 37 -14.03 -3.16 4.12
CA ARG A 37 -13.74 -1.89 3.43
C ARG A 37 -12.60 -2.10 2.46
N ALA A 38 -12.68 -1.42 1.31
CA ALA A 38 -11.64 -1.48 0.30
C ALA A 38 -10.32 -0.96 0.92
N ALA A 39 -9.22 -1.67 0.68
CA ALA A 39 -7.90 -1.20 1.08
C ALA A 39 -7.56 0.10 0.33
N GLY A 40 -6.87 1.04 0.97
CA GLY A 40 -6.55 2.35 0.38
C GLY A 40 -5.72 2.25 -0.90
N SER A 41 -4.87 1.21 -1.01
CA SER A 41 -4.08 0.85 -2.18
C SER A 41 -4.91 0.63 -3.45
N VAL A 42 -6.14 0.12 -3.33
CA VAL A 42 -6.98 -0.19 -4.50
C VAL A 42 -7.52 1.06 -5.20
N PRO A 43 -8.28 1.97 -4.55
CA PRO A 43 -8.79 3.17 -5.20
C PRO A 43 -7.68 4.08 -5.72
N MET A 44 -6.51 4.14 -5.07
CA MET A 44 -5.38 4.93 -5.57
C MET A 44 -4.78 4.33 -6.85
N THR A 45 -4.60 3.01 -6.90
CA THR A 45 -3.99 2.35 -8.07
C THR A 45 -4.97 2.26 -9.24
N GLU A 46 -6.23 1.90 -8.99
CA GLU A 46 -7.28 1.92 -10.03
C GLU A 46 -7.53 3.34 -10.57
N GLY A 47 -7.53 4.36 -9.70
CA GLY A 47 -7.65 5.76 -10.11
C GLY A 47 -6.47 6.21 -10.96
N THR A 48 -5.27 5.76 -10.63
CA THR A 48 -4.06 5.96 -11.44
C THR A 48 -4.17 5.26 -12.80
N ALA A 49 -4.63 4.01 -12.83
CA ALA A 49 -4.87 3.25 -14.06
C ALA A 49 -5.94 3.92 -14.95
N ALA A 50 -6.99 4.50 -14.36
CA ALA A 50 -7.98 5.30 -15.06
C ALA A 50 -7.34 6.54 -15.70
N ALA A 51 -6.49 7.26 -14.96
CA ALA A 51 -5.79 8.43 -15.49
C ALA A 51 -4.83 8.08 -16.63
N TYR A 52 -4.11 6.95 -16.55
CA TYR A 52 -3.25 6.46 -17.62
C TYR A 52 -3.99 6.29 -18.96
N LYS A 53 -5.29 5.93 -18.93
CA LYS A 53 -6.13 5.82 -20.14
C LYS A 53 -6.47 7.17 -20.80
N THR A 54 -6.17 8.29 -20.13
CA THR A 54 -6.49 9.66 -20.58
C THR A 54 -5.25 10.50 -20.86
N VAL A 55 -4.04 9.97 -20.64
CA VAL A 55 -2.78 10.66 -20.95
C VAL A 55 -2.21 10.12 -22.27
N PRO A 56 -1.50 10.94 -23.06
CA PRO A 56 -0.83 10.47 -24.27
C PRO A 56 0.19 9.36 -23.96
N SER A 57 0.44 8.48 -24.94
CA SER A 57 1.46 7.44 -24.83
C SER A 57 2.85 8.03 -24.54
N GLY A 58 3.62 7.37 -23.68
CA GLY A 58 4.98 7.79 -23.30
C GLY A 58 5.03 8.77 -22.13
N PHE A 59 3.88 9.15 -21.55
CA PHE A 59 3.81 9.80 -20.27
C PHE A 59 3.77 8.76 -19.15
N GLU A 60 4.52 9.00 -18.09
CA GLU A 60 4.59 8.14 -16.90
C GLU A 60 4.33 8.97 -15.66
N LEU A 61 3.62 8.37 -14.69
CA LEU A 61 3.32 9.01 -13.41
C LEU A 61 4.63 9.27 -12.67
N HIS A 62 4.88 10.51 -12.26
CA HIS A 62 6.03 10.83 -11.41
C HIS A 62 5.62 11.36 -10.03
N CYS A 63 4.37 11.79 -9.87
CA CYS A 63 3.85 12.26 -8.58
C CYS A 63 2.36 11.98 -8.47
N ALA A 64 1.94 11.46 -7.32
CA ALA A 64 0.54 11.27 -6.96
C ALA A 64 0.29 11.83 -5.57
N GLN A 65 -0.76 12.63 -5.43
CA GLN A 65 -1.26 13.12 -4.15
C GLN A 65 -2.69 12.61 -3.97
N VAL A 66 -2.96 11.97 -2.84
CA VAL A 66 -4.27 11.35 -2.54
C VAL A 66 -4.81 11.94 -1.25
N GLN A 67 -6.06 12.39 -1.29
CA GLN A 67 -6.84 12.75 -0.13
C GLN A 67 -7.92 11.69 0.08
N PHE A 68 -7.87 10.97 1.18
CA PHE A 68 -8.94 10.06 1.59
C PHE A 68 -10.03 10.84 2.32
N LEU A 69 -11.29 10.57 1.96
CA LEU A 69 -12.47 11.27 2.47
C LEU A 69 -13.38 10.31 3.25
N LYS A 70 -13.61 9.11 2.70
CA LYS A 70 -14.49 8.11 3.29
C LYS A 70 -14.10 6.71 2.83
N ALA A 71 -14.16 5.74 3.74
CA ALA A 71 -13.90 4.35 3.41
C ALA A 71 -14.89 3.81 2.36
N GLY A 72 -14.37 3.18 1.31
CA GLY A 72 -15.15 2.45 0.31
C GLY A 72 -15.68 1.13 0.87
N LYS A 73 -16.85 0.70 0.40
CA LYS A 73 -17.34 -0.68 0.55
C LYS A 73 -16.53 -1.61 -0.37
N ASN A 74 -16.57 -2.91 -0.10
CA ASN A 74 -16.00 -3.95 -0.98
C ASN A 74 -16.91 -4.22 -2.19
N GLU A 75 -17.16 -3.18 -2.97
CA GLU A 75 -18.01 -3.16 -4.16
C GLU A 75 -17.33 -2.27 -5.22
N ALA A 76 -17.75 -2.39 -6.48
CA ALA A 76 -17.14 -1.65 -7.58
C ALA A 76 -17.09 -0.14 -7.29
N LEU A 77 -15.95 0.47 -7.59
CA LEU A 77 -15.73 1.90 -7.48
C LEU A 77 -15.91 2.55 -8.85
N ARG A 78 -16.13 3.86 -8.85
CA ARG A 78 -16.21 4.69 -10.05
C ARG A 78 -15.16 5.77 -10.02
N TYR A 79 -14.60 6.04 -11.18
CA TYR A 79 -13.49 6.96 -11.38
C TYR A 79 -13.90 7.97 -12.43
N LYS A 80 -13.96 9.24 -12.05
CA LYS A 80 -14.12 10.35 -12.99
C LYS A 80 -12.77 11.05 -13.12
N VAL A 81 -12.19 10.97 -14.31
CA VAL A 81 -10.92 11.65 -14.63
C VAL A 81 -11.23 13.02 -15.22
N VAL A 82 -10.63 14.05 -14.65
CA VAL A 82 -10.66 15.42 -15.16
C VAL A 82 -9.26 15.77 -15.64
N GLU A 83 -9.18 16.13 -16.92
CA GLU A 83 -7.95 16.60 -17.53
C GLU A 83 -7.71 18.05 -17.10
N LEU A 84 -6.62 18.30 -16.37
CA LEU A 84 -6.26 19.64 -15.91
C LEU A 84 -5.36 20.34 -16.92
N MET A 85 -4.33 19.62 -17.39
CA MET A 85 -3.40 20.14 -18.39
C MET A 85 -2.73 18.99 -19.15
N THR A 86 -2.35 19.25 -20.39
CA THR A 86 -1.44 18.41 -21.17
C THR A 86 -0.53 19.34 -21.96
N THR A 87 0.76 19.23 -21.76
CA THR A 87 1.82 19.98 -22.46
C THR A 87 2.72 19.01 -23.21
N SER A 88 3.81 19.51 -23.82
CA SER A 88 4.79 18.65 -24.49
C SER A 88 5.54 17.71 -23.54
N ASN A 89 5.69 18.07 -22.26
CA ASN A 89 6.51 17.36 -21.28
C ASN A 89 5.73 16.90 -20.04
N PHE A 90 4.64 17.57 -19.67
CA PHE A 90 3.85 17.26 -18.48
C PHE A 90 2.37 17.13 -18.77
N ALA A 91 1.70 16.21 -18.08
CA ALA A 91 0.25 16.08 -18.07
C ALA A 91 -0.24 15.94 -16.63
N SER A 92 -1.34 16.61 -16.31
CA SER A 92 -1.94 16.55 -14.97
C SER A 92 -3.39 16.10 -15.06
N ARG A 93 -3.76 15.19 -14.17
CA ARG A 93 -5.11 14.62 -14.07
C ARG A 93 -5.59 14.73 -12.64
N ASN A 94 -6.86 15.08 -12.46
CA ASN A 94 -7.55 14.92 -11.19
C ASN A 94 -8.50 13.73 -11.32
N VAL A 95 -8.51 12.83 -10.34
CA VAL A 95 -9.39 11.65 -10.34
C VAL A 95 -10.27 11.68 -9.12
N PHE A 96 -11.57 11.74 -9.34
CA PHE A 96 -12.57 11.64 -8.29
C PHE A 96 -13.03 10.19 -8.18
N VAL A 97 -12.82 9.60 -7.01
CA VAL A 97 -13.28 8.24 -6.72
C VAL A 97 -14.59 8.32 -5.95
N THR A 98 -15.61 7.67 -6.48
CA THR A 98 -16.96 7.65 -5.91
C THR A 98 -17.50 6.22 -5.83
N GLN A 99 -18.54 6.03 -5.02
CA GLN A 99 -19.29 4.77 -4.92
C GLN A 99 -20.78 5.12 -4.72
N ASP A 100 -21.72 4.22 -4.96
CA ASP A 100 -23.19 4.42 -4.79
C ASP A 100 -23.80 5.58 -5.62
N SER A 101 -23.41 6.84 -5.43
CA SER A 101 -23.75 8.02 -6.24
C SER A 101 -22.51 8.82 -6.70
N ASP A 102 -22.69 9.75 -7.65
CA ASP A 102 -21.60 10.62 -8.14
C ASP A 102 -21.15 11.66 -7.08
N SER A 103 -21.82 11.70 -5.92
CA SER A 103 -21.52 12.61 -4.80
C SER A 103 -20.99 11.90 -3.55
N ASP A 104 -20.94 10.56 -3.54
CA ASP A 104 -20.37 9.79 -2.42
C ASP A 104 -18.89 9.52 -2.67
N TYR A 105 -18.10 10.58 -2.50
CA TYR A 105 -16.65 10.57 -2.68
C TYR A 105 -15.93 9.71 -1.64
N LYS A 106 -14.98 8.90 -2.11
CA LYS A 106 -14.12 8.04 -1.28
C LYS A 106 -12.73 8.64 -1.13
N CYS A 107 -12.14 9.05 -2.23
CA CYS A 107 -10.90 9.81 -2.26
C CYS A 107 -10.80 10.65 -3.54
N VAL A 108 -9.84 11.58 -3.52
CA VAL A 108 -9.49 12.45 -4.65
C VAL A 108 -7.99 12.32 -4.90
N LEU A 109 -7.60 12.12 -6.16
CA LEU A 109 -6.21 11.99 -6.55
C LEU A 109 -5.83 13.16 -7.46
N LEU A 110 -4.73 13.85 -7.14
CA LEU A 110 -4.05 14.75 -8.06
C LEU A 110 -2.79 14.03 -8.59
N LEU A 111 -2.77 13.78 -9.88
CA LEU A 111 -1.74 12.98 -10.54
C LEU A 111 -0.98 13.84 -11.55
N SER A 112 0.34 13.79 -11.48
CA SER A 112 1.25 14.46 -12.41
C SER A 112 2.09 13.43 -13.15
N PHE A 113 2.07 13.54 -14.47
CA PHE A 113 2.75 12.67 -15.40
C PHE A 113 3.80 13.47 -16.14
N GLN A 114 4.95 12.85 -16.40
CA GLN A 114 6.01 13.41 -17.22
C GLN A 114 6.24 12.52 -18.43
N LYS A 115 6.48 13.14 -19.57
CA LYS A 115 6.91 12.43 -20.77
C LYS A 115 8.27 11.81 -20.46
N ARG A 116 8.40 10.49 -20.66
CA ARG A 116 9.67 9.79 -20.47
C ARG A 116 10.74 10.50 -21.31
N PRO A 117 11.86 10.95 -20.72
CA PRO A 117 12.97 11.45 -21.52
C PRO A 117 13.45 10.33 -22.42
N LEU A 118 13.78 10.62 -23.68
CA LEU A 118 14.45 9.65 -24.56
C LEU A 118 15.87 9.28 -24.05
N THR A 119 16.36 9.96 -23.02
CA THR A 119 17.60 9.76 -22.24
C THR A 119 17.73 10.95 -21.31
N SER A 120 18.29 10.80 -20.10
CA SER A 120 18.79 11.89 -19.26
C SER A 120 19.95 12.59 -19.98
N ARG A 121 19.65 13.41 -20.99
CA ARG A 121 20.67 14.12 -21.77
C ARG A 121 21.39 15.14 -20.89
N GLY A 122 22.59 14.80 -20.43
CA GLY A 122 23.61 15.75 -20.02
C GLY A 122 23.30 16.59 -18.78
N TRP A 123 22.43 16.11 -17.88
CA TRP A 123 22.32 16.74 -16.57
C TRP A 123 23.63 16.55 -15.81
N PRO A 124 24.12 17.57 -15.08
CA PRO A 124 25.28 17.40 -14.23
C PRO A 124 25.00 16.27 -13.22
N SER A 125 25.93 15.33 -13.06
CA SER A 125 25.80 14.24 -12.06
C SER A 125 25.59 14.76 -10.63
N GLN A 126 26.01 16.00 -10.37
CA GLN A 126 25.79 16.73 -9.12
C GLN A 126 24.30 16.99 -8.83
N TYR A 127 23.44 17.03 -9.85
CA TYR A 127 22.00 17.23 -9.70
C TYR A 127 21.23 15.91 -9.50
N GLU A 128 21.81 14.78 -9.93
CA GLU A 128 21.27 13.43 -9.71
C GLU A 128 21.79 12.84 -8.39
N TYR A 129 21.51 13.53 -7.27
CA TYR A 129 21.88 13.07 -5.93
C TYR A 129 20.69 12.49 -5.18
N THR A 130 20.81 11.24 -4.75
CA THR A 130 19.97 10.67 -3.69
C THR A 130 20.85 10.27 -2.53
N ARG A 131 20.37 10.43 -1.30
CA ARG A 131 21.12 9.98 -0.12
C ARG A 131 21.37 8.47 -0.27
N PRO A 132 22.64 8.02 -0.24
CA PRO A 132 22.94 6.60 -0.38
C PRO A 132 22.27 5.81 0.74
N PRO A 133 21.74 4.61 0.46
CA PRO A 133 21.23 3.71 1.49
C PRO A 133 22.33 3.34 2.50
N SER A 134 21.94 2.87 3.69
CA SER A 134 22.92 2.20 4.57
C SER A 134 23.37 0.87 3.96
N GLN A 135 24.54 0.37 4.36
CA GLN A 135 25.00 -0.95 3.92
C GLN A 135 23.98 -2.04 4.25
N GLU A 136 23.39 -1.97 5.43
CA GLU A 136 22.32 -2.88 5.84
C GLU A 136 21.11 -2.82 4.91
N ALA A 137 20.69 -1.64 4.44
CA ALA A 137 19.58 -1.51 3.50
C ALA A 137 19.92 -2.14 2.14
N ILE A 138 21.16 -2.00 1.66
CA ILE A 138 21.63 -2.68 0.43
C ILE A 138 21.58 -4.20 0.63
N ASP A 139 22.13 -4.70 1.74
CA ASP A 139 22.20 -6.13 2.05
C ASP A 139 20.80 -6.73 2.19
N LEU A 140 19.86 -6.01 2.80
CA LEU A 140 18.47 -6.43 2.91
C LEU A 140 17.79 -6.42 1.54
N ALA A 141 17.92 -5.34 0.76
CA ALA A 141 17.29 -5.20 -0.55
C ALA A 141 17.64 -6.36 -1.51
N GLY A 142 18.88 -6.86 -1.47
CA GLY A 142 19.33 -7.98 -2.28
C GLY A 142 18.93 -9.38 -1.78
N ARG A 143 18.30 -9.50 -0.60
CA ARG A 143 17.87 -10.81 -0.07
C ARG A 143 16.65 -11.34 -0.82
N LEU A 144 16.61 -12.65 -0.99
CA LEU A 144 15.42 -13.36 -1.44
C LEU A 144 14.30 -13.15 -0.44
N ILE A 145 13.11 -12.80 -0.96
CA ILE A 145 11.93 -12.55 -0.15
C ILE A 145 11.23 -13.89 0.06
N GLU A 146 11.29 -14.37 1.30
CA GLU A 146 10.51 -15.50 1.76
C GLU A 146 9.13 -15.00 2.20
N ASP A 147 8.07 -15.71 1.83
CA ASP A 147 6.71 -15.33 2.20
C ASP A 147 6.44 -15.62 3.69
N HIS A 148 6.75 -14.61 4.52
CA HIS A 148 6.51 -14.59 5.96
C HIS A 148 5.44 -13.57 6.33
N SER A 149 4.30 -13.62 5.64
CA SER A 149 3.12 -12.81 5.97
C SER A 149 2.12 -13.60 6.81
N PRO A 150 2.31 -13.74 8.14
CA PRO A 150 1.31 -14.40 8.99
C PRO A 150 -0.05 -13.74 8.86
N ASP A 151 -0.11 -12.42 8.77
CA ASP A 151 -1.36 -11.67 8.75
C ASP A 151 -2.20 -11.99 7.50
N LEU A 152 -1.53 -12.26 6.37
CA LEU A 152 -2.20 -12.68 5.14
C LEU A 152 -2.60 -14.18 5.18
N LYS A 153 -1.84 -15.02 5.91
CA LYS A 153 -2.05 -16.48 5.99
C LYS A 153 -3.00 -16.92 7.12
N MET A 154 -3.08 -16.15 8.20
CA MET A 154 -3.84 -16.44 9.43
C MET A 154 -5.34 -16.19 9.28
N LEU A 155 -5.78 -15.56 8.19
CA LEU A 155 -7.12 -14.98 8.09
C LEU A 155 -7.95 -15.43 6.87
N PRO A 156 -7.97 -16.73 6.47
CA PRO A 156 -9.00 -17.20 5.54
C PRO A 156 -10.43 -16.99 6.10
N LEU A 157 -10.57 -16.75 7.41
CA LEU A 157 -11.80 -16.35 8.07
C LEU A 157 -12.10 -14.86 7.79
N GLY A 158 -13.09 -14.60 6.93
CA GLY A 158 -13.67 -13.26 6.73
C GLY A 158 -13.24 -12.51 5.47
N VAL A 159 -12.42 -13.14 4.62
CA VAL A 159 -12.25 -12.69 3.23
C VAL A 159 -13.50 -13.13 2.45
N PRO A 160 -14.24 -12.23 1.78
CA PRO A 160 -15.41 -12.62 0.98
C PRO A 160 -15.02 -13.66 -0.07
N GLU A 161 -15.86 -14.68 -0.25
CA GLU A 161 -15.68 -15.70 -1.29
C GLU A 161 -15.50 -15.04 -2.66
N GLY A 162 -14.48 -15.47 -3.41
CA GLY A 162 -14.09 -14.89 -4.69
C GLY A 162 -13.20 -13.64 -4.62
N THR A 163 -12.73 -13.21 -3.44
CA THR A 163 -11.70 -12.16 -3.35
C THR A 163 -10.37 -12.73 -3.85
N PRO A 164 -9.70 -12.08 -4.82
CA PRO A 164 -8.39 -12.53 -5.30
C PRO A 164 -7.37 -12.58 -4.17
N ASN A 165 -6.44 -13.54 -4.23
CA ASN A 165 -5.26 -13.53 -3.36
C ASN A 165 -4.52 -12.19 -3.54
N PRO A 166 -3.88 -11.68 -2.47
CA PRO A 166 -3.05 -10.49 -2.61
C PRO A 166 -1.99 -10.75 -3.71
N PRO A 167 -1.85 -9.85 -4.69
CA PRO A 167 -0.93 -10.05 -5.81
C PRO A 167 0.55 -9.84 -5.43
N PHE A 168 0.87 -9.96 -4.14
CA PHE A 168 2.18 -9.70 -3.59
C PHE A 168 2.47 -10.65 -2.42
N ILE A 169 3.75 -10.90 -2.19
CA ILE A 169 4.23 -11.42 -0.91
C ILE A 169 4.89 -10.30 -0.13
N CYS A 170 4.86 -10.43 1.20
CA CYS A 170 5.50 -9.49 2.11
C CYS A 170 6.34 -10.24 3.15
N GLN A 171 7.47 -9.65 3.49
CA GLN A 171 8.30 -10.06 4.62
C GLN A 171 8.51 -8.86 5.55
N ARG A 172 7.97 -8.96 6.76
CA ARG A 172 8.22 -7.98 7.84
C ARG A 172 9.60 -8.30 8.42
N LEU A 173 10.51 -7.34 8.43
CA LEU A 173 11.91 -7.57 8.84
C LEU A 173 12.12 -7.21 10.31
N HIS A 174 12.60 -5.99 10.57
CA HIS A 174 12.87 -5.50 11.92
C HIS A 174 12.68 -3.98 11.98
N THR A 175 12.78 -3.44 13.19
CA THR A 175 12.83 -2.01 13.47
C THR A 175 14.22 -1.67 14.01
N THR A 176 14.84 -0.59 13.53
CA THR A 176 16.15 -0.17 14.04
C THR A 176 16.07 0.18 15.53
N GLN A 177 17.14 -0.10 16.28
CA GLN A 177 17.20 0.20 17.70
C GLN A 177 17.58 1.67 17.91
N GLU A 178 16.58 2.51 18.12
CA GLU A 178 16.75 3.92 18.48
C GLU A 178 15.97 4.24 19.76
N SER A 179 16.53 5.12 20.59
CA SER A 179 15.89 5.57 21.83
C SER A 179 14.68 6.45 21.57
N ASP A 180 14.79 7.36 20.61
CA ASP A 180 13.65 8.13 20.07
C ASP A 180 12.86 7.27 19.09
N PRO A 181 11.56 6.97 19.37
CA PRO A 181 10.71 6.24 18.44
C PRO A 181 10.66 6.87 17.03
N ASN A 182 10.73 8.20 16.91
CA ASN A 182 10.66 8.87 15.60
C ASN A 182 11.93 8.70 14.76
N LEU A 183 13.03 8.23 15.35
CA LEU A 183 14.26 7.90 14.62
C LEU A 183 14.31 6.43 14.21
N ARG A 184 13.40 5.60 14.73
CA ARG A 184 13.31 4.19 14.35
C ARG A 184 12.89 4.05 12.90
N THR A 185 13.55 3.15 12.20
CA THR A 185 13.21 2.76 10.83
C THR A 185 12.63 1.36 10.86
N TYR A 186 11.36 1.23 10.46
CA TYR A 186 10.71 -0.06 10.24
C TYR A 186 10.95 -0.50 8.80
N ARG A 187 11.38 -1.76 8.61
CA ARG A 187 11.69 -2.30 7.28
C ARG A 187 10.79 -3.46 6.90
N THR A 188 10.31 -3.43 5.66
CA THR A 188 9.55 -4.51 5.03
C THR A 188 10.04 -4.73 3.61
N GLN A 189 9.92 -5.96 3.12
CA GLN A 189 10.14 -6.27 1.71
C GLN A 189 8.85 -6.76 1.07
N TYR A 190 8.68 -6.37 -0.19
CA TYR A 190 7.55 -6.76 -1.02
C TYR A 190 8.00 -7.32 -2.36
N ARG A 191 7.21 -8.22 -2.92
CA ARG A 191 7.40 -8.71 -4.29
C ARG A 191 6.05 -8.98 -4.93
N ILE A 192 5.83 -8.46 -6.13
CA ILE A 192 4.66 -8.85 -6.94
C ILE A 192 4.90 -10.24 -7.52
N THR A 193 3.95 -11.14 -7.34
CA THR A 193 4.09 -12.56 -7.71
C THR A 193 3.68 -12.84 -9.15
N SER A 194 2.67 -12.11 -9.65
CA SER A 194 2.19 -12.26 -11.03
C SER A 194 3.05 -11.43 -11.98
N PRO A 195 3.35 -11.91 -13.20
CA PRO A 195 3.95 -11.11 -14.27
C PRO A 195 3.30 -9.73 -14.44
N ILE A 196 4.08 -8.75 -14.88
CA ILE A 196 3.64 -7.40 -15.27
C ILE A 196 3.92 -7.20 -16.76
N SER A 197 2.93 -6.70 -17.50
CA SER A 197 3.00 -6.56 -18.96
C SER A 197 3.68 -5.30 -19.47
N SER A 198 3.80 -4.25 -18.63
CA SER A 198 4.23 -2.92 -19.10
C SER A 198 5.04 -2.13 -18.06
N PRO A 199 5.84 -1.13 -18.48
CA PRO A 199 6.49 -0.19 -17.57
C PRO A 199 5.51 0.54 -16.66
N SER A 200 4.36 0.97 -17.18
CA SER A 200 3.31 1.59 -16.34
C SER A 200 2.74 0.61 -15.32
N GLY A 201 2.70 -0.70 -15.62
CA GLY A 201 2.36 -1.74 -14.66
C GLY A 201 3.33 -1.82 -13.49
N GLN A 202 4.63 -1.60 -13.71
CA GLN A 202 5.64 -1.51 -12.64
C GLN A 202 5.37 -0.31 -11.72
N ILE A 203 4.99 0.84 -12.31
CA ILE A 203 4.60 2.04 -11.56
C ILE A 203 3.31 1.82 -10.76
N LEU A 204 2.30 1.17 -11.36
CA LEU A 204 1.06 0.79 -10.67
C LEU A 204 1.33 -0.16 -9.49
N ALA A 205 2.28 -1.08 -9.64
CA ALA A 205 2.70 -1.94 -8.54
C ALA A 205 3.32 -1.17 -7.38
N ILE A 206 4.21 -0.20 -7.65
CA ILE A 206 4.77 0.67 -6.62
C ILE A 206 3.67 1.51 -5.95
N MET A 207 2.74 2.07 -6.72
CA MET A 207 1.56 2.78 -6.17
C MET A 207 0.71 1.87 -5.28
N PHE A 208 0.52 0.60 -5.65
CA PHE A 208 -0.23 -0.33 -4.82
C PHE A 208 0.51 -0.64 -3.52
N LEU A 209 1.81 -0.95 -3.60
CA LEU A 209 2.64 -1.34 -2.47
C LEU A 209 2.90 -0.20 -1.48
N SER A 210 2.83 1.07 -1.91
CA SER A 210 3.11 2.21 -1.05
C SER A 210 2.14 2.37 0.12
N ASP A 211 0.89 1.91 -0.01
CA ASP A 211 -0.14 1.94 1.05
C ASP A 211 -0.26 0.60 1.82
N VAL A 212 0.59 -0.39 1.50
CA VAL A 212 0.60 -1.69 2.19
C VAL A 212 1.35 -1.57 3.52
N PHE A 213 0.68 -1.89 4.64
CA PHE A 213 1.19 -1.89 6.02
C PHE A 213 1.79 -0.59 6.58
N ILE A 214 1.85 0.49 5.81
CA ILE A 214 2.39 1.78 6.28
C ILE A 214 1.64 2.35 7.50
N LEU A 215 0.34 2.10 7.62
CA LEU A 215 -0.46 2.50 8.79
C LEU A 215 -0.12 1.76 10.08
N ASP A 216 0.62 0.65 9.98
CA ASP A 216 1.05 -0.13 11.14
C ASP A 216 2.30 0.47 11.77
N VAL A 217 3.07 1.28 11.01
CA VAL A 217 4.35 1.87 11.43
C VAL A 217 4.24 2.59 12.77
N PRO A 218 3.27 3.52 13.00
CA PRO A 218 3.18 4.22 14.28
C PRO A 218 2.89 3.27 15.44
N LEU A 219 2.14 2.19 15.19
CA LEU A 219 1.79 1.20 16.20
C LEU A 219 3.00 0.33 16.54
N ILE A 220 3.73 -0.14 15.53
CA ILE A 220 4.94 -0.95 15.69
C ILE A 220 6.04 -0.16 16.42
N VAL A 221 6.33 1.05 15.95
CA VAL A 221 7.41 1.90 16.48
C VAL A 221 7.18 2.28 17.94
N HIS A 222 5.92 2.49 18.33
CA HIS A 222 5.50 2.77 19.71
C HIS A 222 5.11 1.52 20.52
N SER A 223 5.28 0.31 19.98
CA SER A 223 4.92 -0.95 20.64
C SER A 223 3.46 -1.03 21.11
N VAL A 224 2.54 -0.43 20.34
CA VAL A 224 1.09 -0.50 20.60
C VAL A 224 0.54 -1.79 19.98
N PRO A 225 -0.07 -2.70 20.75
CA PRO A 225 -0.62 -3.94 20.21
C PRO A 225 -1.87 -3.65 19.38
N PHE A 226 -1.97 -4.25 18.19
CA PHE A 226 -3.02 -3.88 17.24
C PHE A 226 -3.67 -5.04 16.46
N GLY A 227 -3.39 -6.29 16.82
CA GLY A 227 -3.99 -7.47 16.17
C GLY A 227 -2.93 -8.43 15.66
N PRO A 228 -2.18 -8.06 14.61
CA PRO A 228 -1.06 -8.85 14.10
C PRO A 228 -0.07 -9.31 15.18
N PRO A 229 0.67 -10.41 14.92
CA PRO A 229 1.82 -10.77 15.73
C PRO A 229 2.80 -9.62 15.83
N MET A 230 3.42 -9.49 17.01
CA MET A 230 4.47 -8.52 17.23
C MET A 230 5.67 -8.85 16.34
N LEU A 231 6.39 -7.81 15.92
CA LEU A 231 7.59 -7.99 15.11
C LEU A 231 8.62 -8.81 15.89
N GLY A 232 9.10 -9.92 15.31
CA GLY A 232 10.02 -10.85 15.96
C GLY A 232 9.37 -11.93 16.82
N ASP A 233 8.03 -11.99 16.90
CA ASP A 233 7.33 -13.09 17.57
C ASP A 233 7.33 -14.35 16.70
N GLU A 234 8.27 -15.27 16.95
CA GLU A 234 8.39 -16.56 16.26
C GLU A 234 7.16 -17.46 16.45
N THR A 235 6.37 -17.25 17.50
CA THR A 235 5.16 -18.03 17.76
C THR A 235 3.99 -17.61 16.88
N MET A 236 4.12 -16.47 16.18
CA MET A 236 3.10 -15.88 15.32
C MET A 236 1.77 -15.66 16.05
N THR A 237 1.82 -15.34 17.34
CA THR A 237 0.63 -15.23 18.18
C THR A 237 0.00 -13.85 18.00
N PRO A 238 -1.27 -13.74 17.53
CA PRO A 238 -1.92 -12.45 17.41
C PRO A 238 -2.15 -11.81 18.78
N THR A 239 -2.17 -10.49 18.83
CA THR A 239 -2.33 -9.70 20.05
C THR A 239 -3.72 -9.05 20.11
N PRO A 240 -4.29 -8.84 21.30
CA PRO A 240 -5.49 -8.03 21.41
C PRO A 240 -5.20 -6.61 20.92
N SER A 241 -6.10 -6.06 20.09
CA SER A 241 -5.88 -4.74 19.51
C SER A 241 -6.29 -3.61 20.47
N ARG A 242 -5.38 -2.66 20.71
CA ARG A 242 -5.62 -1.40 21.43
C ARG A 242 -6.31 -0.35 20.55
N VAL A 243 -6.29 -0.56 19.24
CA VAL A 243 -6.89 0.33 18.26
C VAL A 243 -8.31 -0.15 17.95
N ARG A 244 -9.27 0.78 17.99
CA ARG A 244 -10.65 0.54 17.57
C ARG A 244 -10.76 0.60 16.04
N SER A 245 -10.14 1.62 15.45
CA SER A 245 -10.13 1.84 14.01
C SER A 245 -9.02 2.81 13.66
N PHE A 246 -8.51 2.71 12.44
CA PHE A 246 -7.58 3.68 11.89
C PHE A 246 -7.86 3.88 10.40
N ALA A 247 -7.46 5.03 9.86
CA ALA A 247 -7.72 5.39 8.47
C ALA A 247 -6.63 6.30 7.93
N SER A 248 -6.29 6.12 6.65
CA SER A 248 -5.50 7.07 5.89
C SER A 248 -6.24 8.40 5.76
N LEU A 249 -5.53 9.52 5.90
CA LEU A 249 -6.02 10.86 5.60
C LEU A 249 -5.44 11.36 4.29
N THR A 250 -4.12 11.30 4.15
CA THR A 250 -3.38 11.74 2.97
C THR A 250 -2.35 10.70 2.58
N HIS A 251 -1.99 10.64 1.29
CA HIS A 251 -0.94 9.76 0.79
C HIS A 251 -0.29 10.41 -0.44
N THR A 252 1.01 10.66 -0.40
CA THR A 252 1.74 11.31 -1.51
C THR A 252 2.91 10.46 -1.95
N VAL A 253 2.90 9.98 -3.20
CA VAL A 253 3.99 9.21 -3.80
C VAL A 253 4.76 10.10 -4.77
N ARG A 254 6.09 10.11 -4.67
CA ARG A 254 6.99 10.83 -5.58
C ARG A 254 8.02 9.86 -6.13
N PHE A 255 7.98 9.62 -7.43
CA PHE A 255 8.92 8.73 -8.10
C PHE A 255 10.23 9.46 -8.37
N ALA A 256 11.33 8.95 -7.81
CA ALA A 256 12.68 9.39 -8.13
C ALA A 256 13.15 8.78 -9.47
N ARG A 257 12.66 7.57 -9.78
CA ARG A 257 12.95 6.85 -11.02
C ARG A 257 11.66 6.31 -11.62
N LEU A 258 11.57 6.33 -12.94
CA LEU A 258 10.41 5.83 -13.70
C LEU A 258 10.68 4.50 -14.42
N GLU A 259 11.91 4.00 -14.36
CA GLU A 259 12.35 2.81 -15.07
C GLU A 259 13.61 2.20 -14.43
N GLY A 260 14.00 1.02 -14.92
CA GLY A 260 15.20 0.31 -14.50
C GLY A 260 15.09 -0.41 -13.15
N PHE A 261 13.87 -0.56 -12.63
CA PHE A 261 13.56 -1.41 -11.48
C PHE A 261 12.56 -2.48 -11.89
N ASP A 262 12.53 -3.57 -11.13
CA ASP A 262 11.64 -4.70 -11.37
C ASP A 262 11.04 -5.15 -10.03
N VAL A 263 9.74 -4.94 -9.84
CA VAL A 263 9.04 -5.30 -8.60
C VAL A 263 8.97 -6.80 -8.35
N HIS A 264 9.34 -7.64 -9.34
CA HIS A 264 9.50 -9.08 -9.15
C HIS A 264 10.82 -9.45 -8.47
N GLN A 265 11.83 -8.58 -8.51
CA GLN A 265 13.12 -8.80 -7.85
C GLN A 265 13.12 -8.37 -6.38
N GLY A 266 12.09 -7.63 -5.98
CA GLY A 266 11.90 -7.17 -4.61
C GLY A 266 11.94 -5.66 -4.48
N VAL A 267 11.13 -5.15 -3.56
CA VAL A 267 11.05 -3.75 -3.18
C VAL A 267 11.25 -3.65 -1.68
N LEU A 268 12.35 -3.05 -1.24
CA LEU A 268 12.57 -2.74 0.17
C LEU A 268 11.86 -1.42 0.50
N CYS A 269 11.04 -1.42 1.54
CA CYS A 269 10.40 -0.24 2.08
C CYS A 269 10.97 0.07 3.45
N GLU A 270 11.60 1.24 3.57
CA GLU A 270 12.11 1.78 4.83
C GLU A 270 11.16 2.89 5.30
N MET A 271 10.42 2.64 6.38
CA MET A 271 9.39 3.52 6.91
C MET A 271 9.86 4.18 8.21
N GLN A 272 9.67 5.48 8.31
CA GLN A 272 10.05 6.30 9.46
C GLN A 272 8.88 7.16 9.91
N LEU A 273 8.66 7.20 11.21
CA LEU A 273 7.65 8.04 11.82
C LEU A 273 8.19 9.47 11.99
N ARG A 274 7.52 10.47 11.40
CA ARG A 274 7.93 11.88 11.50
C ARG A 274 7.41 12.52 12.78
N TRP A 275 6.16 12.22 13.13
CA TRP A 275 5.54 12.65 14.37
C TRP A 275 4.25 11.88 14.64
N THR A 276 3.88 11.76 15.92
CA THR A 276 2.53 11.38 16.36
C THR A 276 1.97 12.45 17.28
N LYS A 277 0.75 12.92 17.02
CA LYS A 277 0.09 13.90 17.89
C LYS A 277 -1.40 13.93 17.64
N GLY A 278 -2.18 14.02 18.72
CA GLY A 278 -3.62 14.26 18.63
C GLY A 278 -4.35 13.20 17.81
N ARG A 279 -4.00 11.92 18.00
CA ARG A 279 -4.52 10.76 17.26
C ARG A 279 -4.11 10.69 15.78
N ARG A 280 -3.15 11.50 15.36
CA ARG A 280 -2.59 11.45 14.02
C ARG A 280 -1.14 11.02 14.03
N ALA A 281 -0.71 10.43 12.94
CA ALA A 281 0.68 10.09 12.67
C ALA A 281 1.03 10.52 11.25
N LEU A 282 2.26 11.00 11.05
CA LEU A 282 2.83 11.21 9.71
C LEU A 282 4.00 10.26 9.54
N ASP A 283 3.91 9.39 8.55
CA ASP A 283 4.93 8.42 8.18
C ASP A 283 5.58 8.83 6.84
N THR A 284 6.88 8.60 6.72
CA THR A 284 7.62 8.72 5.46
C THR A 284 8.21 7.35 5.10
N MET A 285 8.02 6.90 3.86
CA MET A 285 8.58 5.67 3.33
C MET A 285 9.56 5.96 2.20
N TYR A 286 10.68 5.24 2.19
CA TYR A 286 11.62 5.15 1.08
C TYR A 286 11.51 3.77 0.44
N MET A 287 11.11 3.72 -0.83
CA MET A 287 10.98 2.48 -1.60
C MET A 287 12.20 2.29 -2.48
N ARG A 288 12.89 1.16 -2.32
CA ARG A 288 14.15 0.85 -3.01
C ARG A 288 14.05 -0.45 -3.79
N ASP A 289 14.76 -0.51 -4.92
CA ASP A 289 14.88 -1.76 -5.70
C ASP A 289 15.83 -2.76 -5.02
N CYS A 290 15.98 -3.94 -5.63
CA CYS A 290 16.86 -5.01 -5.15
C CYS A 290 18.35 -4.64 -5.09
N LYS A 291 18.77 -3.52 -5.71
CA LYS A 291 20.13 -2.98 -5.66
C LYS A 291 20.29 -1.89 -4.61
N GLY A 292 19.20 -1.52 -3.92
CA GLY A 292 19.17 -0.44 -2.93
C GLY A 292 18.96 0.95 -3.52
N GLU A 293 18.75 1.07 -4.84
CA GLU A 293 18.51 2.36 -5.48
C GLU A 293 17.09 2.87 -5.19
N LEU A 294 16.94 4.18 -5.01
CA LEU A 294 15.65 4.79 -4.66
C LEU A 294 14.69 4.78 -5.87
N ILE A 295 13.54 4.12 -5.71
CA ILE A 295 12.44 4.15 -6.68
C ILE A 295 11.53 5.34 -6.40
N ALA A 296 11.01 5.43 -5.18
CA ALA A 296 10.01 6.42 -4.79
C ALA A 296 10.10 6.80 -3.31
N THR A 297 9.58 7.97 -2.97
CA THR A 297 9.31 8.39 -1.59
C THR A 297 7.81 8.57 -1.39
N VAL A 298 7.35 8.27 -0.17
CA VAL A 298 5.94 8.34 0.20
C VAL A 298 5.81 9.11 1.50
N ASP A 299 4.84 10.02 1.59
CA ASP A 299 4.39 10.59 2.86
C ASP A 299 2.92 10.22 3.07
N GLN A 300 2.57 9.73 4.25
CA GLN A 300 1.20 9.36 4.60
C GLN A 300 0.81 9.87 5.99
N GLU A 301 -0.29 10.61 6.06
CA GLU A 301 -0.90 10.96 7.33
C GLU A 301 -2.06 10.01 7.63
N ALA A 302 -2.15 9.57 8.87
CA ALA A 302 -3.15 8.64 9.35
C ALA A 302 -3.88 9.15 10.59
N TYR A 303 -5.10 8.67 10.81
CA TYR A 303 -5.89 8.94 12.01
C TYR A 303 -6.21 7.64 12.75
N PHE A 304 -6.04 7.63 14.07
CA PHE A 304 -6.22 6.46 14.94
C PHE A 304 -7.27 6.71 16.02
N VAL A 305 -8.19 5.78 16.20
CA VAL A 305 -9.13 5.75 17.31
C VAL A 305 -8.71 4.64 18.25
N PHE A 306 -8.28 4.99 19.46
CA PHE A 306 -7.89 4.03 20.48
C PHE A 306 -9.09 3.61 21.34
N LYS A 307 -9.05 2.37 21.84
CA LYS A 307 -9.97 1.89 22.86
C LYS A 307 -9.66 2.52 24.21
N THR A 308 -10.68 2.65 25.05
CA THR A 308 -10.47 2.92 26.48
C THR A 308 -9.81 1.71 27.15
N GLU A 309 -9.22 1.89 28.33
CA GLU A 309 -8.61 0.79 29.09
C GLU A 309 -9.62 -0.34 29.34
N LYS A 310 -10.82 0.03 29.81
CA LYS A 310 -11.91 -0.91 30.09
C LYS A 310 -12.32 -1.73 28.87
N GLU A 311 -12.40 -1.10 27.70
CA GLU A 311 -12.73 -1.79 26.45
C GLU A 311 -11.61 -2.75 26.04
N PHE A 312 -10.36 -2.30 26.13
CA PHE A 312 -9.21 -3.15 25.80
C PHE A 312 -9.11 -4.37 26.72
N GLU A 313 -9.24 -4.20 28.03
CA GLU A 313 -9.19 -5.32 29.00
C GLU A 313 -10.30 -6.34 28.75
N LYS A 314 -11.51 -5.87 28.43
CA LYS A 314 -12.65 -6.74 28.09
C LYS A 314 -12.33 -7.57 26.86
N ASP A 315 -11.84 -6.93 25.79
CA ASP A 315 -11.51 -7.59 24.54
C ASP A 315 -10.31 -8.55 24.70
N ALA A 316 -9.31 -8.17 25.49
CA ALA A 316 -8.15 -9.01 25.77
C ALA A 316 -8.52 -10.29 26.53
N LYS A 317 -9.47 -10.22 27.47
CA LYS A 317 -10.02 -11.40 28.16
C LYS A 317 -10.76 -12.32 27.18
N ALA A 318 -11.62 -11.76 26.33
CA ALA A 318 -12.35 -12.52 25.32
C ALA A 318 -11.42 -13.15 24.25
N PHE A 319 -10.35 -12.45 23.88
CA PHE A 319 -9.35 -12.95 22.94
C PHE A 319 -8.60 -14.17 23.50
N LYS A 320 -8.23 -14.13 24.79
CA LYS A 320 -7.59 -15.27 25.47
C LYS A 320 -8.51 -16.48 25.60
N SER A 321 -9.81 -16.31 25.79
CA SER A 321 -10.73 -17.45 25.82
C SER A 321 -10.90 -18.09 24.44
N LEU A 322 -10.98 -17.28 23.37
CA LEU A 322 -11.08 -17.76 21.99
C LEU A 322 -9.82 -18.54 21.56
N SER A 323 -8.62 -18.04 21.89
CA SER A 323 -7.39 -18.74 21.51
C SER A 323 -7.26 -20.11 22.19
N VAL A 324 -7.70 -20.24 23.44
CA VAL A 324 -7.75 -21.54 24.15
C VAL A 324 -8.71 -22.52 23.48
N GLU A 325 -9.90 -22.05 23.08
CA GLU A 325 -10.89 -22.88 22.38
C GLU A 325 -10.39 -23.31 20.99
N GLN A 326 -9.82 -22.39 20.21
CA GLN A 326 -9.25 -22.67 18.88
C GLN A 326 -8.08 -23.66 18.96
N ILE A 327 -7.20 -23.52 19.97
CA ILE A 327 -6.12 -24.49 20.22
C ILE A 327 -6.71 -25.87 20.60
N ALA A 328 -7.77 -25.91 21.39
CA ALA A 328 -8.43 -27.15 21.77
C ALA A 328 -9.17 -27.82 20.59
N GLU A 329 -9.71 -27.04 19.66
CA GLU A 329 -10.39 -27.51 18.45
C GLU A 329 -9.40 -28.03 17.41
N ALA A 330 -8.31 -27.31 17.15
CA ALA A 330 -7.22 -27.75 16.28
C ALA A 330 -6.53 -29.04 16.76
N ARG A 331 -6.54 -29.29 18.08
CA ARG A 331 -6.08 -30.56 18.68
C ARG A 331 -7.07 -31.71 18.49
N ARG A 332 -8.38 -31.42 18.44
CA ARG A 332 -9.43 -32.42 18.19
C ARG A 332 -9.55 -32.80 16.72
N SER A 333 -9.30 -31.89 15.80
CA SER A 333 -9.34 -32.15 14.35
C SER A 333 -8.11 -32.90 13.82
N ARG A 334 -7.12 -33.19 14.67
CA ARG A 334 -5.90 -33.95 14.35
C ARG A 334 -5.87 -35.36 14.96
N LEU A 335 -6.94 -35.78 15.62
CA LEU A 335 -7.18 -37.14 16.13
C LEU A 335 -8.27 -37.80 15.29
#